data_AF-A0A6M0SA29-F1
#
_entry.id   AF-A0A6M0SA29-F1
#
_cell.length_a   1.000
_cell.length_b   1.000
_cell.length_c   1.000
_cell.angle_alpha   90.00
_cell.angle_beta   90.00
_cell.angle_gamma   90.00
#
_symmetry.space_group_name_H-M   'P 1'
#
loop_
_entity.id
_entity.type
_entity.pdbx_description
1 polymer ?
#
loop_
_entity_poly.entity_id
_entity_poly.type
_entity_poly.pdbx_seq_one_letter_code
_entity_poly.pdbx_strand_id
1 'polypeptide(L)'
;MSLNKKRPHEVIPGHLDSVSNQVATITNPCTDMPLKIPHFSVMRQAAENLDKTSYPADIASVITSFLQRGSCFDMQAIPSGYQMEFPADHHIHPDIGGMEFYILAANLDTTDPDGRPQKIGIAMWMQKNRMVGLSAQKSAGWSDGDTLVGSVMATAVLAPPKKKKKMPFLASTYAKSSVKGGPEQSSRAGEDLVFECEKSLEGKKVRRSRLLEWPIVGGKLEYSKTGEPFIFSVGPDSFSGTENVLPLQAQVNDGENLTFDLMVDCLEELQPETAFFLQGPAGPTGFQVNWPQLKISGSLMVEGKRYQITAGTGTIVHQAMPTSLENADGAVNPIPYLEDPRPFVGWAWQWFNFDNKDAAIFAGVNINNFSINLVPPFGVYATIDDGKWKVTSFPTASTPQGSSIMLGDFHVNPTVASQPGPDRPSAIMPTTWKYLILGDNSQPLLDGFASAWAGDGAININDWSMFSELPVTYYSSDPNLPDGVGYCESFGFESTIQYTDRGLQMLRTGQVPEPSSDSKSFLERLLSIFRF
;
A
#
# COMPACT_ATOMS: atom_id res chain seq x y z
N MET A 1 13.66 32.01 -1.27
CA MET A 1 13.89 31.32 -2.56
C MET A 1 15.09 31.96 -3.24
N SER A 2 16.00 31.16 -3.79
CA SER A 2 17.07 31.67 -4.68
C SER A 2 16.42 32.43 -5.83
N LEU A 3 16.93 33.63 -6.13
CA LEU A 3 16.39 34.56 -7.15
C LEU A 3 16.37 33.98 -8.58
N ASN A 4 16.92 32.77 -8.81
CA ASN A 4 17.09 32.19 -10.14
C ASN A 4 16.30 30.89 -10.41
N LYS A 5 15.51 30.37 -9.46
CA LYS A 5 14.72 29.14 -9.70
C LYS A 5 13.40 29.46 -10.39
N LYS A 6 13.08 28.71 -11.47
CA LYS A 6 11.76 28.81 -12.12
C LYS A 6 10.67 28.26 -11.21
N ARG A 7 9.45 28.79 -11.31
CA ARG A 7 8.27 28.29 -10.57
C ARG A 7 7.63 27.10 -11.32
N PRO A 8 6.83 26.25 -10.64
CA PRO A 8 6.26 25.06 -11.27
C PRO A 8 5.44 25.27 -12.54
N HIS A 9 4.59 26.30 -12.59
CA HIS A 9 3.79 26.64 -13.79
C HIS A 9 4.66 27.12 -14.98
N GLU A 10 5.94 27.42 -14.77
CA GLU A 10 6.87 27.77 -15.85
C GLU A 10 7.58 26.54 -16.42
N VAL A 11 7.50 25.39 -15.74
CA VAL A 11 8.30 24.19 -16.02
C VAL A 11 7.45 22.99 -16.40
N ILE A 12 6.43 22.66 -15.59
CA ILE A 12 5.59 21.46 -15.77
C ILE A 12 4.87 21.47 -17.13
N PRO A 13 4.27 22.58 -17.59
CA PRO A 13 3.89 22.79 -18.99
C PRO A 13 4.80 22.19 -20.05
N GLY A 14 6.07 22.60 -20.10
CA GLY A 14 7.03 22.13 -21.09
C GLY A 14 7.43 20.66 -20.87
N HIS A 15 7.45 20.21 -19.61
CA HIS A 15 7.66 18.80 -19.31
C HIS A 15 6.52 17.93 -19.89
N LEU A 16 5.26 18.32 -19.69
CA LEU A 16 4.10 17.63 -20.26
C LEU A 16 4.15 17.56 -21.79
N ASP A 17 4.53 18.65 -22.44
CA ASP A 17 4.69 18.68 -23.90
C ASP A 17 5.78 17.67 -24.35
N SER A 18 6.88 17.56 -23.60
CA SER A 18 7.92 16.56 -23.83
C SER A 18 7.44 15.12 -23.60
N VAL A 19 6.70 14.86 -22.51
CA VAL A 19 6.08 13.54 -22.25
C VAL A 19 5.19 13.15 -23.45
N SER A 20 4.33 14.07 -23.88
CA SER A 20 3.37 13.84 -24.97
C SER A 20 4.06 13.49 -26.28
N ASN A 21 5.13 14.20 -26.62
CA ASN A 21 5.93 13.92 -27.80
C ASN A 21 6.58 12.53 -27.75
N GLN A 22 7.10 12.13 -26.59
CA GLN A 22 7.70 10.81 -26.41
C GLN A 22 6.66 9.69 -26.48
N VAL A 23 5.52 9.85 -25.81
CA VAL A 23 4.43 8.86 -25.85
C VAL A 23 3.89 8.70 -27.28
N ALA A 24 3.85 9.77 -28.07
CA ALA A 24 3.41 9.72 -29.45
C ALA A 24 4.35 8.93 -30.39
N THR A 25 5.59 8.61 -29.98
CA THR A 25 6.44 7.71 -30.77
C THR A 25 6.09 6.23 -30.58
N ILE A 26 5.27 5.92 -29.59
CA ILE A 26 4.81 4.56 -29.29
C ILE A 26 3.53 4.30 -30.08
N THR A 27 3.46 3.16 -30.77
CA THR A 27 2.32 2.75 -31.60
C THR A 27 1.41 1.78 -30.87
N ASN A 28 0.10 2.00 -30.93
CA ASN A 28 -0.89 1.07 -30.41
C ASN A 28 -0.87 -0.25 -31.20
N PRO A 29 -0.63 -1.41 -30.57
CA PRO A 29 -0.49 -2.69 -31.27
C PRO A 29 -1.78 -3.16 -31.97
N CYS A 30 -2.94 -2.65 -31.57
CA CYS A 30 -4.24 -2.99 -32.17
C CYS A 30 -4.64 -2.08 -33.33
N THR A 31 -4.10 -0.85 -33.41
CA THR A 31 -4.54 0.17 -34.39
C THR A 31 -3.41 0.73 -35.25
N ASP A 32 -2.16 0.44 -34.92
CA ASP A 32 -0.95 0.95 -35.59
C ASP A 32 -0.87 2.49 -35.63
N MET A 33 -1.61 3.16 -34.73
CA MET A 33 -1.61 4.61 -34.59
C MET A 33 -0.74 5.04 -33.40
N PRO A 34 -0.11 6.23 -33.45
CA PRO A 34 0.50 6.86 -32.29
C PRO A 34 -0.42 6.90 -31.08
N LEU A 35 0.11 6.56 -29.91
CA LEU A 35 -0.61 6.69 -28.65
C LEU A 35 -0.90 8.16 -28.33
N LYS A 36 -2.05 8.40 -27.71
CA LYS A 36 -2.45 9.72 -27.20
C LYS A 36 -2.68 9.64 -25.71
N ILE A 37 -2.22 10.65 -24.99
CA ILE A 37 -2.46 10.79 -23.55
C ILE A 37 -3.91 11.28 -23.35
N PRO A 38 -4.79 10.52 -22.67
CA PRO A 38 -6.14 10.96 -22.37
C PRO A 38 -6.14 12.25 -21.54
N HIS A 39 -7.11 13.14 -21.82
CA HIS A 39 -7.32 14.39 -21.07
C HIS A 39 -6.10 15.33 -20.98
N PHE A 40 -5.13 15.19 -21.90
CA PHE A 40 -3.88 15.97 -21.87
C PHE A 40 -4.10 17.49 -21.78
N SER A 41 -5.07 18.04 -22.53
CA SER A 41 -5.38 19.47 -22.47
C SER A 41 -5.82 19.95 -21.09
N VAL A 42 -6.53 19.11 -20.32
CA VAL A 42 -6.94 19.42 -18.94
C VAL A 42 -5.75 19.40 -18.00
N MET A 43 -4.88 18.37 -18.09
CA MET A 43 -3.63 18.31 -17.32
C MET A 43 -2.74 19.51 -17.61
N ARG A 44 -2.61 19.88 -18.90
CA ARG A 44 -1.79 21.00 -19.35
C ARG A 44 -2.31 22.33 -18.81
N GLN A 45 -3.62 22.56 -18.87
CA GLN A 45 -4.25 23.76 -18.31
C GLN A 45 -4.11 23.82 -16.78
N ALA A 46 -4.26 22.69 -16.08
CA ALA A 46 -4.05 22.63 -14.64
C ALA A 46 -2.60 22.98 -14.27
N ALA A 47 -1.62 22.44 -15.01
CA ALA A 47 -0.21 22.73 -14.84
C ALA A 47 0.13 24.22 -15.00
N GLU A 48 -0.48 24.90 -15.98
CA GLU A 48 -0.32 26.35 -16.21
C GLU A 48 -0.90 27.22 -15.09
N ASN A 49 -1.82 26.67 -14.29
CA ASN A 49 -2.49 27.39 -13.22
C ASN A 49 -2.02 26.94 -11.82
N LEU A 50 -0.91 26.20 -11.72
CA LEU A 50 -0.39 25.70 -10.45
C LEU A 50 -0.08 26.81 -9.43
N ASP A 51 0.31 28.01 -9.88
CA ASP A 51 0.57 29.14 -8.98
C ASP A 51 -0.71 29.88 -8.53
N LYS A 52 -1.86 29.54 -9.10
CA LYS A 52 -3.17 30.14 -8.77
C LYS A 52 -4.00 29.27 -7.83
N THR A 53 -3.63 28.02 -7.63
CA THR A 53 -4.30 27.10 -6.70
C THR A 53 -3.65 27.15 -5.32
N SER A 54 -4.45 26.93 -4.27
CA SER A 54 -3.98 26.68 -2.92
C SER A 54 -3.41 25.26 -2.72
N TYR A 55 -3.55 24.38 -3.72
CA TYR A 55 -3.22 22.95 -3.64
C TYR A 55 -2.25 22.50 -4.76
N PRO A 56 -1.14 23.19 -5.01
CA PRO A 56 -0.25 22.88 -6.14
C PRO A 56 0.31 21.45 -6.10
N ALA A 57 0.65 20.93 -4.92
CA ALA A 57 1.20 19.59 -4.77
C ALA A 57 0.16 18.49 -5.07
N ASP A 58 -1.10 18.69 -4.66
CA ASP A 58 -2.22 17.80 -4.98
C ASP A 58 -2.48 17.74 -6.48
N ILE A 59 -2.61 18.92 -7.11
CA ILE A 59 -2.87 19.03 -8.54
C ILE A 59 -1.73 18.37 -9.34
N ALA A 60 -0.47 18.60 -8.93
CA ALA A 60 0.66 17.91 -9.54
C ALA A 60 0.57 16.38 -9.35
N SER A 61 0.23 15.89 -8.16
CA SER A 61 0.10 14.45 -7.87
C SER A 61 -0.99 13.79 -8.73
N VAL A 62 -2.12 14.46 -8.94
CA VAL A 62 -3.18 13.99 -9.85
C VAL A 62 -2.70 13.98 -11.30
N ILE A 63 -1.96 15.01 -11.75
CA ILE A 63 -1.35 15.01 -13.10
C ILE A 63 -0.45 13.78 -13.27
N THR A 64 0.47 13.51 -12.33
CA THR A 64 1.37 12.36 -12.39
C THR A 64 0.61 11.03 -12.43
N SER A 65 -0.45 10.89 -11.65
CA SER A 65 -1.29 9.69 -11.69
C SER A 65 -1.97 9.48 -13.05
N PHE A 66 -2.46 10.55 -13.68
CA PHE A 66 -3.04 10.48 -15.03
C PHE A 66 -1.98 10.18 -16.12
N LEU A 67 -0.73 10.60 -15.92
CA LEU A 67 0.39 10.26 -16.80
C LEU A 67 0.85 8.81 -16.64
N GLN A 68 0.68 8.21 -15.46
CA GLN A 68 1.13 6.85 -15.14
C GLN A 68 2.60 6.63 -15.53
N ARG A 69 2.90 5.62 -16.37
CA ARG A 69 4.26 5.35 -16.88
C ARG A 69 4.83 6.47 -17.74
N GLY A 70 3.98 7.28 -18.36
CA GLY A 70 4.42 8.46 -19.10
C GLY A 70 5.17 9.46 -18.22
N SER A 71 4.93 9.47 -16.91
CA SER A 71 5.64 10.36 -15.99
C SER A 71 7.14 10.08 -15.91
N CYS A 72 7.62 8.87 -16.21
CA CYS A 72 9.03 8.50 -16.01
C CYS A 72 9.89 8.48 -17.28
N PHE A 73 9.45 9.05 -18.40
CA PHE A 73 10.17 8.94 -19.68
C PHE A 73 11.60 9.56 -19.68
N ASP A 74 11.89 10.48 -18.77
CA ASP A 74 13.17 11.17 -18.62
C ASP A 74 13.61 11.13 -17.15
N MET A 75 13.60 9.93 -16.56
CA MET A 75 14.00 9.67 -15.17
C MET A 75 14.92 8.45 -15.13
N GLN A 76 15.68 8.26 -14.04
CA GLN A 76 16.45 7.04 -13.90
C GLN A 76 15.50 5.86 -13.64
N ALA A 77 15.77 4.75 -14.32
CA ALA A 77 15.19 3.45 -14.04
C ALA A 77 16.24 2.59 -13.34
N ILE A 78 15.79 1.66 -12.51
CA ILE A 78 16.67 0.62 -11.96
C ILE A 78 17.05 -0.30 -13.14
N PRO A 79 18.33 -0.53 -13.45
CA PRO A 79 18.72 -1.36 -14.58
C PRO A 79 18.43 -2.85 -14.34
N SER A 80 18.33 -3.64 -15.41
CA SER A 80 18.28 -5.10 -15.29
C SER A 80 19.58 -5.64 -14.69
N GLY A 81 19.44 -6.57 -13.75
CA GLY A 81 20.57 -7.13 -13.02
C GLY A 81 21.17 -6.20 -11.95
N TYR A 82 20.51 -5.08 -11.61
CA TYR A 82 20.91 -4.22 -10.50
C TYR A 82 21.15 -5.06 -9.23
N GLN A 83 22.34 -4.93 -8.66
CA GLN A 83 22.69 -5.56 -7.39
C GLN A 83 22.54 -4.51 -6.31
N MET A 84 21.62 -4.76 -5.37
CA MET A 84 21.43 -3.84 -4.26
C MET A 84 22.67 -3.84 -3.36
N GLU A 85 23.13 -2.67 -2.94
CA GLU A 85 24.24 -2.44 -2.04
C GLU A 85 23.73 -1.82 -0.74
N PHE A 86 23.82 -2.55 0.37
CA PHE A 86 23.42 -2.05 1.69
C PHE A 86 24.65 -1.60 2.49
N PRO A 87 24.59 -0.46 3.20
CA PRO A 87 23.39 0.32 3.53
C PRO A 87 22.93 1.33 2.47
N ALA A 88 23.65 1.53 1.36
CA ALA A 88 23.36 2.60 0.39
C ALA A 88 21.91 2.59 -0.15
N ASP A 89 21.38 1.42 -0.47
CA ASP A 89 20.02 1.27 -1.00
C ASP A 89 18.94 1.17 0.09
N HIS A 90 19.29 1.42 1.37
CA HIS A 90 18.29 1.79 2.37
C HIS A 90 17.84 3.24 2.22
N HIS A 91 18.56 4.08 1.50
CA HIS A 91 18.18 5.48 1.38
C HIS A 91 17.07 5.68 0.33
N ILE A 92 16.39 6.82 0.41
CA ILE A 92 15.46 7.24 -0.66
C ILE A 92 16.25 7.51 -1.93
N HIS A 93 15.73 7.09 -3.09
CA HIS A 93 16.37 7.25 -4.39
C HIS A 93 15.73 8.42 -5.17
N PRO A 94 16.20 9.66 -5.01
CA PRO A 94 15.50 10.84 -5.50
C PRO A 94 15.49 11.01 -7.02
N ASP A 95 16.39 10.33 -7.72
CA ASP A 95 16.54 10.32 -9.17
C ASP A 95 15.75 9.20 -9.87
N ILE A 96 15.39 8.14 -9.13
CA ILE A 96 14.50 7.09 -9.62
C ILE A 96 13.09 7.64 -9.79
N GLY A 97 12.55 7.42 -10.99
CA GLY A 97 11.20 7.84 -11.35
C GLY A 97 10.09 7.13 -10.60
N GLY A 98 8.90 7.73 -10.61
CA GLY A 98 7.70 7.11 -10.04
C GLY A 98 7.62 7.22 -8.53
N MET A 99 7.10 6.16 -7.91
CA MET A 99 6.78 6.11 -6.48
C MET A 99 7.86 5.33 -5.73
N GLU A 100 8.22 5.80 -4.55
CA GLU A 100 8.99 5.04 -3.58
C GLU A 100 8.41 5.22 -2.19
N PHE A 101 8.31 4.11 -1.46
CA PHE A 101 7.56 3.98 -0.23
C PHE A 101 8.45 3.46 0.88
N TYR A 102 8.28 4.04 2.06
CA TYR A 102 8.62 3.43 3.33
C TYR A 102 7.33 3.22 4.11
N ILE A 103 7.03 1.98 4.44
CA ILE A 103 5.79 1.57 5.09
C ILE A 103 6.15 0.90 6.41
N LEU A 104 5.54 1.34 7.51
CA LEU A 104 5.52 0.64 8.79
C LEU A 104 4.10 0.15 9.04
N ALA A 105 3.95 -1.15 9.27
CA ALA A 105 2.70 -1.75 9.73
C ALA A 105 2.96 -2.45 11.07
N ALA A 106 2.23 -2.10 12.12
CA ALA A 106 2.49 -2.56 13.48
C ALA A 106 1.22 -2.96 14.23
N ASN A 107 1.22 -4.14 14.84
CA ASN A 107 0.18 -4.63 15.72
C ASN A 107 0.63 -4.46 17.18
N LEU A 108 -0.08 -3.61 17.93
CA LEU A 108 0.30 -3.23 19.30
C LEU A 108 -0.67 -3.81 20.33
N ASP A 109 -0.12 -4.36 21.40
CA ASP A 109 -0.81 -4.57 22.66
C ASP A 109 -0.61 -3.33 23.54
N THR A 110 -1.72 -2.78 24.01
CA THR A 110 -1.73 -1.52 24.76
C THR A 110 -2.64 -1.60 25.99
N THR A 111 -2.50 -0.65 26.91
CA THR A 111 -3.53 -0.32 27.89
C THR A 111 -4.11 1.06 27.60
N ASP A 112 -5.44 1.17 27.63
CA ASP A 112 -6.17 2.42 27.49
C ASP A 112 -5.94 3.36 28.71
N PRO A 113 -6.41 4.63 28.66
CA PRO A 113 -6.28 5.56 29.79
C PRO A 113 -6.88 5.08 31.11
N ASP A 114 -7.82 4.14 31.07
CA ASP A 114 -8.49 3.55 32.24
C ASP A 114 -7.78 2.25 32.71
N GLY A 115 -6.64 1.89 32.10
CA GLY A 115 -5.85 0.71 32.43
C GLY A 115 -6.37 -0.60 31.83
N ARG A 116 -7.30 -0.56 30.88
CA ARG A 116 -7.89 -1.77 30.27
C ARG A 116 -7.07 -2.22 29.06
N PRO A 117 -6.87 -3.53 28.86
CA PRO A 117 -6.20 -4.05 27.66
C PRO A 117 -6.92 -3.64 26.37
N GLN A 118 -6.15 -3.22 25.38
CA GLN A 118 -6.63 -2.77 24.07
C GLN A 118 -5.61 -3.16 23.00
N LYS A 119 -6.07 -3.66 21.84
CA LYS A 119 -5.22 -3.86 20.67
C LYS A 119 -5.35 -2.68 19.70
N ILE A 120 -4.23 -2.16 19.21
CA ILE A 120 -4.21 -1.06 18.24
C ILE A 120 -3.26 -1.41 17.11
N GLY A 121 -3.76 -1.38 15.88
CA GLY A 121 -2.92 -1.45 14.70
C GLY A 121 -2.50 -0.05 14.26
N ILE A 122 -1.22 0.17 14.00
CA ILE A 122 -0.68 1.38 13.37
C ILE A 122 -0.18 1.06 11.96
N ALA A 123 -0.59 1.83 10.97
CA ALA A 123 0.05 1.86 9.67
C ALA A 123 0.56 3.26 9.37
N MET A 124 1.78 3.38 8.85
CA MET A 124 2.40 4.63 8.42
C MET A 124 3.05 4.41 7.06
N TRP A 125 2.65 5.22 6.09
CA TRP A 125 3.16 5.21 4.74
C TRP A 125 3.80 6.56 4.49
N MET A 126 5.11 6.56 4.27
CA MET A 126 5.82 7.71 3.73
C MET A 126 6.12 7.44 2.27
N GLN A 127 5.72 8.34 1.39
CA GLN A 127 5.88 8.17 -0.04
C GLN A 127 6.58 9.39 -0.64
N LYS A 128 7.55 9.15 -1.53
CA LYS A 128 8.02 10.17 -2.47
C LYS A 128 7.48 9.91 -3.86
N ASN A 129 7.15 10.99 -4.55
CA ASN A 129 6.78 10.99 -5.96
C ASN A 129 7.68 11.97 -6.70
N ARG A 130 8.29 11.53 -7.78
CA ARG A 130 9.03 12.41 -8.67
C ARG A 130 8.09 13.04 -9.70
N MET A 131 8.00 14.37 -9.71
CA MET A 131 7.00 15.11 -10.48
C MET A 131 7.46 15.55 -11.87
N VAL A 132 8.78 15.62 -12.10
CA VAL A 132 9.36 16.09 -13.35
C VAL A 132 10.62 15.30 -13.73
N GLY A 133 10.85 15.19 -15.05
CA GLY A 133 12.05 14.59 -15.61
C GLY A 133 13.34 15.37 -15.32
N LEU A 134 14.48 14.70 -15.50
CA LEU A 134 15.83 15.21 -15.24
C LEU A 134 16.16 16.42 -16.12
N SER A 135 15.72 16.43 -17.38
CA SER A 135 15.95 17.55 -18.31
C SER A 135 15.18 18.80 -17.87
N ALA A 136 13.92 18.62 -17.46
CA ALA A 136 13.10 19.72 -16.95
C ALA A 136 13.69 20.30 -15.65
N GLN A 137 14.08 19.43 -14.72
CA GLN A 137 14.79 19.81 -13.49
C GLN A 137 16.03 20.67 -13.79
N LYS A 138 16.91 20.19 -14.67
CA LYS A 138 18.14 20.90 -15.04
C LYS A 138 17.85 22.26 -15.66
N SER A 139 16.88 22.34 -16.57
CA SER A 139 16.49 23.60 -17.24
C SER A 139 15.86 24.65 -16.30
N ALA A 140 15.38 24.21 -15.14
CA ALA A 140 14.72 25.04 -14.14
C ALA A 140 15.65 25.46 -12.99
N GLY A 141 16.87 24.90 -12.93
CA GLY A 141 17.79 25.10 -11.80
C GLY A 141 17.26 24.46 -10.50
N TRP A 142 16.50 23.39 -10.62
CA TRP A 142 15.90 22.67 -9.50
C TRP A 142 16.87 21.62 -8.92
N SER A 143 16.92 21.54 -7.59
CA SER A 143 17.52 20.42 -6.87
C SER A 143 16.62 19.20 -6.94
N ASP A 144 17.11 18.03 -6.54
CA ASP A 144 16.29 16.82 -6.52
C ASP A 144 15.06 17.00 -5.63
N GLY A 145 15.22 17.56 -4.42
CA GLY A 145 14.11 17.85 -3.52
C GLY A 145 13.03 18.77 -4.13
N ASP A 146 13.39 19.70 -5.01
CA ASP A 146 12.40 20.55 -5.70
C ASP A 146 11.52 19.75 -6.68
N THR A 147 12.00 18.60 -7.16
CA THR A 147 11.27 17.71 -8.08
C THR A 147 10.37 16.70 -7.36
N LEU A 148 10.51 16.58 -6.04
CA LEU A 148 9.84 15.55 -5.26
C LEU A 148 8.66 16.11 -4.48
N VAL A 149 7.58 15.34 -4.47
CA VAL A 149 6.46 15.52 -3.54
C VAL A 149 6.54 14.39 -2.52
N GLY A 150 6.67 14.74 -1.25
CA GLY A 150 6.63 13.81 -0.13
C GLY A 150 5.25 13.79 0.52
N SER A 151 4.78 12.64 0.97
CA SER A 151 3.54 12.54 1.71
C SER A 151 3.64 11.57 2.88
N VAL A 152 2.73 11.76 3.83
CA VAL A 152 2.50 10.79 4.90
C VAL A 152 1.02 10.47 4.99
N MET A 153 0.74 9.18 5.04
CA MET A 153 -0.55 8.64 5.46
C MET A 153 -0.30 7.81 6.71
N ALA A 154 -1.07 8.03 7.76
CA ALA A 154 -0.98 7.22 8.96
C ALA A 154 -2.36 6.91 9.52
N THR A 155 -2.52 5.72 10.10
CA THR A 155 -3.76 5.31 10.74
C THR A 155 -3.51 4.59 12.05
N ALA A 156 -4.48 4.72 12.95
CA ALA A 156 -4.62 3.90 14.14
C ALA A 156 -5.98 3.20 14.10
N VAL A 157 -5.98 1.87 14.17
CA VAL A 157 -7.18 1.04 14.17
C VAL A 157 -7.28 0.32 15.50
N LEU A 158 -8.27 0.72 16.30
CA LEU A 158 -8.55 0.15 17.61
C LEU A 158 -9.47 -1.06 17.42
N ALA A 159 -8.98 -2.23 17.83
CA ALA A 159 -9.80 -3.43 17.85
C ALA A 159 -11.02 -3.23 18.77
N PRO A 160 -12.19 -3.79 18.43
CA PRO A 160 -13.35 -3.74 19.31
C PRO A 160 -13.03 -4.41 20.66
N PRO A 161 -13.71 -3.99 21.75
CA PRO A 161 -13.66 -4.76 23.00
C PRO A 161 -14.12 -6.19 22.75
N LYS A 162 -13.39 -7.18 23.26
CA LYS A 162 -13.75 -8.60 23.13
C LYS A 162 -15.15 -8.86 23.69
N LYS A 163 -16.16 -8.96 22.83
CA LYS A 163 -17.49 -9.48 23.17
C LYS A 163 -17.49 -10.96 22.85
N LYS A 164 -17.54 -11.82 23.87
CA LYS A 164 -17.74 -13.27 23.67
C LYS A 164 -19.04 -13.50 22.90
N LYS A 165 -18.96 -13.92 21.64
CA LYS A 165 -20.14 -14.30 20.85
C LYS A 165 -19.83 -15.59 20.09
N LYS A 166 -20.44 -16.69 20.51
CA LYS A 166 -20.43 -17.95 19.74
C LYS A 166 -21.20 -17.73 18.44
N MET A 167 -20.61 -18.11 17.32
CA MET A 167 -21.32 -18.17 16.04
C MET A 167 -21.31 -19.58 15.45
N PRO A 168 -22.42 -19.99 14.82
CA PRO A 168 -22.45 -21.18 13.99
C PRO A 168 -21.82 -20.87 12.63
N PHE A 169 -20.89 -21.73 12.17
CA PHE A 169 -20.34 -21.63 10.83
C PHE A 169 -21.34 -22.20 9.81
N LEU A 170 -21.51 -21.50 8.68
CA LEU A 170 -22.18 -22.05 7.50
C LEU A 170 -21.21 -23.03 6.84
N ALA A 171 -21.51 -24.32 6.96
CA ALA A 171 -20.75 -25.37 6.28
C ALA A 171 -20.69 -25.10 4.77
N SER A 172 -19.48 -25.14 4.22
CA SER A 172 -19.21 -25.24 2.79
C SER A 172 -20.08 -26.32 2.15
N THR A 173 -20.80 -26.00 1.07
CA THR A 173 -21.54 -26.96 0.25
C THR A 173 -20.65 -27.74 -0.73
N TYR A 174 -19.33 -27.61 -0.67
CA TYR A 174 -18.41 -28.40 -1.49
C TYR A 174 -17.89 -29.63 -0.74
N ALA A 175 -18.80 -30.51 -0.33
CA ALA A 175 -18.47 -31.89 0.05
C ALA A 175 -19.72 -32.77 -0.05
N LYS A 176 -19.98 -33.30 -1.25
CA LYS A 176 -20.50 -34.66 -1.51
C LYS A 176 -20.89 -34.82 -2.98
N SER A 177 -19.92 -35.23 -3.80
CA SER A 177 -20.22 -36.14 -4.90
C SER A 177 -19.29 -37.33 -4.78
N SER A 178 -19.73 -38.39 -4.11
CA SER A 178 -19.45 -39.76 -4.53
C SER A 178 -20.07 -40.79 -3.58
N VAL A 179 -20.76 -41.75 -4.20
CA VAL A 179 -21.02 -43.13 -3.77
C VAL A 179 -22.16 -43.37 -2.76
N LYS A 180 -23.25 -43.96 -3.28
CA LYS A 180 -24.21 -44.78 -2.53
C LYS A 180 -23.56 -46.14 -2.21
N GLY A 181 -23.55 -46.55 -0.94
CA GLY A 181 -23.51 -47.97 -0.58
C GLY A 181 -22.73 -48.32 0.68
N GLY A 182 -23.44 -48.83 1.70
CA GLY A 182 -22.90 -49.82 2.65
C GLY A 182 -22.54 -49.30 4.06
N PRO A 183 -22.81 -50.09 5.14
CA PRO A 183 -22.98 -49.57 6.49
C PRO A 183 -21.73 -49.65 7.38
N GLU A 184 -21.72 -48.74 8.36
CA GLU A 184 -21.04 -48.79 9.67
C GLU A 184 -19.58 -49.26 9.73
N GLN A 185 -18.67 -48.29 9.81
CA GLN A 185 -17.52 -48.40 10.70
C GLN A 185 -17.25 -47.05 11.39
N SER A 186 -17.17 -47.12 12.71
CA SER A 186 -16.86 -46.04 13.63
C SER A 186 -15.50 -45.43 13.34
N SER A 187 -15.48 -44.14 13.03
CA SER A 187 -14.31 -43.29 13.26
C SER A 187 -14.81 -42.06 14.01
N ARG A 188 -14.09 -41.72 15.09
CA ARG A 188 -14.25 -40.45 15.80
C ARG A 188 -13.90 -39.33 14.80
N ALA A 189 -14.92 -38.82 14.12
CA ALA A 189 -14.82 -37.68 13.22
C ALA A 189 -15.39 -36.46 13.93
N GLY A 190 -14.61 -35.39 13.97
CA GLY A 190 -15.06 -34.03 14.25
C GLY A 190 -15.28 -33.72 15.72
N GLU A 191 -14.21 -33.51 16.47
CA GLU A 191 -14.27 -32.42 17.45
C GLU A 191 -14.36 -31.14 16.62
N ASP A 192 -15.57 -30.61 16.52
CA ASP A 192 -15.86 -29.30 15.92
C ASP A 192 -15.00 -28.26 16.63
N LEU A 193 -13.88 -27.86 16.02
CA LEU A 193 -13.13 -26.67 16.41
C LEU A 193 -14.01 -25.45 16.14
N VAL A 194 -14.76 -25.05 17.16
CA VAL A 194 -15.52 -23.80 17.18
C VAL A 194 -14.53 -22.65 17.34
N PHE A 195 -14.13 -22.03 16.23
CA PHE A 195 -13.34 -20.81 16.27
C PHE A 195 -14.27 -19.62 16.61
N GLU A 196 -13.99 -18.96 17.74
CA GLU A 196 -14.62 -17.68 18.10
C GLU A 196 -14.10 -16.58 17.16
N CYS A 197 -14.86 -16.21 16.13
CA CYS A 197 -14.52 -15.07 15.27
C CYS A 197 -15.17 -13.77 15.80
N GLU A 198 -14.33 -12.73 15.98
CA GLU A 198 -14.70 -11.42 16.53
C GLU A 198 -15.62 -10.64 15.57
N LYS A 199 -16.94 -10.88 15.60
CA LYS A 199 -17.88 -10.20 14.67
C LYS A 199 -18.34 -8.78 15.07
N SER A 200 -17.65 -8.09 15.98
CA SER A 200 -17.93 -6.67 16.24
C SER A 200 -17.00 -5.81 15.37
N LEU A 201 -17.25 -5.70 14.07
CA LEU A 201 -16.45 -4.82 13.17
C LEU A 201 -16.61 -3.31 13.44
N GLU A 202 -17.16 -2.95 14.62
CA GLU A 202 -17.28 -1.60 15.19
C GLU A 202 -15.95 -1.04 15.70
N GLY A 203 -14.81 -1.64 15.32
CA GLY A 203 -13.49 -1.10 15.61
C GLY A 203 -13.39 0.35 15.13
N LYS A 204 -12.69 1.18 15.91
CA LYS A 204 -12.54 2.61 15.60
C LYS A 204 -11.27 2.84 14.81
N LYS A 205 -11.38 3.51 13.67
CA LYS A 205 -10.21 4.02 12.95
C LYS A 205 -10.06 5.52 13.14
N VAL A 206 -8.83 5.94 13.39
CA VAL A 206 -8.38 7.32 13.35
C VAL A 206 -7.32 7.44 12.27
N ARG A 207 -7.38 8.50 11.48
CA ARG A 207 -6.45 8.76 10.36
C ARG A 207 -5.74 10.07 10.63
N ARG A 208 -4.45 10.12 10.32
CA ARG A 208 -3.70 11.37 10.22
C ARG A 208 -4.36 12.29 9.19
N SER A 209 -4.50 13.56 9.54
CA SER A 209 -4.86 14.65 8.62
C SER A 209 -3.84 14.70 7.49
N ARG A 210 -4.33 14.91 6.28
CA ARG A 210 -3.53 14.85 5.06
C ARG A 210 -2.24 15.69 5.18
N LEU A 211 -1.11 15.05 4.91
CA LEU A 211 0.20 15.69 4.88
C LEU A 211 0.87 15.44 3.53
N LEU A 212 1.02 16.51 2.74
CA LEU A 212 1.68 16.51 1.45
C LEU A 212 2.60 17.73 1.37
N GLU A 213 3.88 17.50 1.11
CA GLU A 213 4.92 18.52 1.14
C GLU A 213 5.66 18.55 -0.20
N TRP A 214 5.81 19.76 -0.75
CA TRP A 214 6.57 19.96 -1.98
C TRP A 214 7.53 21.15 -1.81
N PRO A 215 8.86 20.91 -1.73
CA PRO A 215 9.83 21.95 -1.41
C PRO A 215 9.77 23.20 -2.30
N ILE A 216 9.50 23.03 -3.60
CA ILE A 216 9.49 24.16 -4.55
C ILE A 216 8.35 25.16 -4.28
N VAL A 217 7.30 24.76 -3.57
CA VAL A 217 6.19 25.63 -3.14
C VAL A 217 6.24 25.94 -1.63
N GLY A 218 7.38 25.67 -0.98
CA GLY A 218 7.62 26.00 0.43
C GLY A 218 7.40 24.86 1.42
N GLY A 219 7.12 23.65 0.93
CA GLY A 219 7.00 22.47 1.79
C GLY A 219 8.34 21.99 2.36
N LYS A 220 8.27 21.06 3.32
CA LYS A 220 9.45 20.47 3.97
C LYS A 220 9.57 18.98 3.66
N LEU A 221 10.65 18.62 2.97
CA LEU A 221 11.02 17.26 2.63
C LEU A 221 12.52 17.10 2.84
N GLU A 222 12.92 16.09 3.59
CA GLU A 222 14.32 15.78 3.87
C GLU A 222 14.54 14.27 3.76
N TYR A 223 15.70 13.89 3.23
CA TYR A 223 16.14 12.52 3.18
C TYR A 223 17.67 12.48 3.27
N SER A 224 18.15 11.48 4.00
CA SER A 224 19.56 11.15 4.13
C SER A 224 20.18 10.62 2.82
N LYS A 225 21.50 10.68 2.73
CA LYS A 225 22.30 10.11 1.64
C LYS A 225 23.17 8.97 2.14
N THR A 226 23.70 8.19 1.21
CA THR A 226 24.68 7.13 1.50
C THR A 226 25.81 7.63 2.40
N GLY A 227 26.06 6.92 3.51
CA GLY A 227 27.06 7.27 4.51
C GLY A 227 26.57 8.26 5.59
N GLU A 228 25.29 8.59 5.59
CA GLU A 228 24.61 9.31 6.67
C GLU A 228 23.64 8.36 7.41
N PRO A 229 23.29 8.63 8.67
CA PRO A 229 22.19 7.92 9.33
C PRO A 229 20.89 8.04 8.52
N PHE A 230 20.10 6.97 8.47
CA PHE A 230 18.86 6.97 7.70
C PHE A 230 17.88 8.03 8.21
N ILE A 231 17.37 8.84 7.30
CA ILE A 231 16.34 9.85 7.51
C ILE A 231 15.44 9.88 6.28
N PHE A 232 14.14 9.88 6.51
CA PHE A 232 13.12 10.32 5.57
C PHE A 232 12.05 11.11 6.34
N SER A 233 11.97 12.41 6.09
CA SER A 233 11.10 13.34 6.80
C SER A 233 10.22 14.13 5.84
N VAL A 234 8.94 14.22 6.18
CA VAL A 234 7.92 14.99 5.44
C VAL A 234 7.22 15.85 6.48
N GLY A 235 7.39 17.17 6.40
CA GLY A 235 6.80 18.09 7.37
C GLY A 235 7.22 17.74 8.82
N PRO A 236 6.27 17.49 9.74
CA PRO A 236 6.56 17.09 11.12
C PRO A 236 6.73 15.57 11.33
N ASP A 237 6.58 14.75 10.30
CA ASP A 237 6.62 13.30 10.40
C ASP A 237 7.92 12.75 9.83
N SER A 238 8.40 11.63 10.38
CA SER A 238 9.67 11.05 9.94
C SER A 238 9.81 9.56 10.22
N PHE A 239 10.69 8.94 9.43
CA PHE A 239 11.47 7.77 9.82
C PHE A 239 12.93 8.22 9.98
N SER A 240 13.56 7.92 11.12
CA SER A 240 14.96 8.25 11.37
C SER A 240 15.66 7.15 12.16
N GLY A 241 16.85 6.74 11.76
CA GLY A 241 17.51 5.56 12.31
C GLY A 241 19.02 5.55 12.08
N THR A 242 19.62 4.37 12.16
CA THR A 242 21.05 4.19 11.84
C THR A 242 21.28 4.10 10.34
N GLU A 243 22.53 3.91 9.89
CA GLU A 243 22.82 3.62 8.48
C GLU A 243 22.11 2.34 8.00
N ASN A 244 21.92 1.34 8.88
CA ASN A 244 21.20 0.09 8.57
C ASN A 244 19.70 0.17 8.88
N VAL A 245 19.14 1.39 8.92
CA VAL A 245 17.74 1.69 9.30
C VAL A 245 17.44 1.43 10.78
N LEU A 246 17.74 0.24 11.30
CA LEU A 246 17.43 -0.17 12.68
C LEU A 246 18.58 0.13 13.66
N PRO A 247 18.29 0.47 14.94
CA PRO A 247 16.97 0.85 15.43
C PRO A 247 16.44 2.12 14.73
N LEU A 248 15.14 2.12 14.46
CA LEU A 248 14.43 3.18 13.75
C LEU A 248 13.42 3.86 14.67
N GLN A 249 13.39 5.18 14.66
CA GLN A 249 12.33 5.99 15.23
C GLN A 249 11.33 6.38 14.14
N ALA A 250 10.07 6.04 14.34
CA ALA A 250 8.94 6.41 13.49
C ALA A 250 8.04 7.42 14.20
N GLN A 251 7.86 8.60 13.60
CA GLN A 251 7.15 9.71 14.20
C GLN A 251 6.02 10.22 13.32
N VAL A 252 4.86 10.38 13.95
CA VAL A 252 3.72 11.13 13.39
C VAL A 252 3.28 12.15 14.42
N ASN A 253 3.08 13.39 13.98
CA ASN A 253 2.50 14.45 14.80
C ASN A 253 1.35 15.13 14.05
N ASP A 254 0.12 14.77 14.44
CA ASP A 254 -1.13 15.35 13.95
C ASP A 254 -1.94 16.00 15.10
N GLY A 255 -1.23 16.60 16.06
CA GLY A 255 -1.84 17.23 17.23
C GLY A 255 -2.63 16.24 18.07
N GLU A 256 -3.85 16.63 18.47
CA GLU A 256 -4.71 15.77 19.28
C GLU A 256 -5.25 14.56 18.49
N ASN A 257 -5.27 14.60 17.15
CA ASN A 257 -5.92 13.55 16.36
C ASN A 257 -5.13 12.22 16.40
N LEU A 258 -3.87 12.24 15.95
CA LEU A 258 -3.00 11.07 15.99
C LEU A 258 -1.55 11.52 16.21
N THR A 259 -0.92 11.02 17.26
CA THR A 259 0.51 11.22 17.49
C THR A 259 1.12 9.92 17.95
N PHE A 260 2.25 9.53 17.35
CA PHE A 260 3.07 8.46 17.90
C PHE A 260 4.55 8.78 17.71
N ASP A 261 5.33 8.23 18.64
CA ASP A 261 6.78 8.20 18.60
C ASP A 261 7.18 6.77 18.94
N LEU A 262 7.42 5.97 17.92
CA LEU A 262 7.66 4.54 18.01
C LEU A 262 9.12 4.23 17.77
N MET A 263 9.70 3.45 18.68
CA MET A 263 11.01 2.82 18.48
C MET A 263 10.80 1.43 17.92
N VAL A 264 11.47 1.16 16.81
CA VAL A 264 11.40 -0.07 16.02
C VAL A 264 12.77 -0.72 16.02
N ASP A 265 12.83 -2.00 16.41
CA ASP A 265 14.08 -2.74 16.57
C ASP A 265 13.95 -4.18 16.04
N CYS A 266 15.06 -4.83 15.71
CA CYS A 266 15.05 -6.22 15.26
C CYS A 266 14.90 -7.20 16.42
N LEU A 267 14.45 -8.42 16.15
CA LEU A 267 14.46 -9.51 17.12
C LEU A 267 15.86 -9.75 17.71
N GLU A 268 15.91 -10.35 18.91
CA GLU A 268 17.18 -10.65 19.59
C GLU A 268 18.06 -11.63 18.80
N GLU A 269 17.44 -12.49 17.99
CA GLU A 269 18.14 -13.43 17.11
C GLU A 269 18.75 -12.80 15.86
N LEU A 270 18.39 -11.55 15.54
CA LEU A 270 18.84 -10.85 14.33
C LEU A 270 19.76 -9.68 14.72
N GLN A 271 20.54 -9.21 13.75
CA GLN A 271 21.26 -7.94 13.84
C GLN A 271 20.70 -6.98 12.79
N PRO A 272 20.82 -5.65 12.96
CA PRO A 272 20.32 -4.67 11.98
C PRO A 272 20.71 -4.99 10.52
N GLU A 273 21.95 -5.46 10.30
CA GLU A 273 22.51 -5.81 8.99
C GLU A 273 21.88 -7.07 8.37
N THR A 274 21.21 -7.90 9.17
CA THR A 274 20.62 -9.18 8.74
C THR A 274 19.10 -9.24 8.98
N ALA A 275 18.53 -8.18 9.55
CA ALA A 275 17.12 -8.11 9.92
C ALA A 275 16.18 -7.91 8.73
N PHE A 276 16.70 -7.80 7.51
CA PHE A 276 15.94 -7.63 6.30
C PHE A 276 16.28 -8.65 5.22
N PHE A 277 15.43 -8.71 4.21
CA PHE A 277 15.70 -9.40 2.95
C PHE A 277 15.08 -8.67 1.78
N LEU A 278 15.62 -8.93 0.58
CA LEU A 278 15.06 -8.48 -0.69
C LEU A 278 14.01 -9.49 -1.17
N GLN A 279 12.83 -9.01 -1.57
CA GLN A 279 11.77 -9.83 -2.16
C GLN A 279 11.95 -9.92 -3.68
N GLY A 280 12.70 -10.94 -4.11
CA GLY A 280 13.06 -11.13 -5.52
C GLY A 280 14.19 -10.22 -5.98
N PRO A 281 14.63 -10.31 -7.24
CA PRO A 281 15.69 -9.44 -7.74
C PRO A 281 15.20 -8.00 -7.90
N ALA A 282 16.07 -7.03 -7.62
CA ALA A 282 15.84 -5.64 -8.02
C ALA A 282 15.94 -5.53 -9.54
N GLY A 283 15.16 -4.61 -10.11
CA GLY A 283 15.23 -4.39 -11.53
C GLY A 283 14.27 -3.32 -12.06
N PRO A 284 14.05 -3.30 -13.37
CA PRO A 284 13.34 -2.23 -14.08
C PRO A 284 11.87 -2.06 -13.67
N THR A 285 11.29 -3.05 -12.98
CA THR A 285 9.96 -2.98 -12.38
C THR A 285 9.94 -2.49 -10.93
N GLY A 286 11.12 -2.32 -10.31
CA GLY A 286 11.27 -1.94 -8.91
C GLY A 286 12.15 -2.86 -8.09
N PHE A 287 12.14 -2.58 -6.79
CA PHE A 287 12.66 -3.46 -5.74
C PHE A 287 11.73 -3.40 -4.54
N GLN A 288 11.84 -4.40 -3.66
CA GLN A 288 11.20 -4.38 -2.36
C GLN A 288 12.10 -5.03 -1.31
N VAL A 289 12.43 -4.27 -0.27
CA VAL A 289 13.14 -4.72 0.92
C VAL A 289 12.16 -4.81 2.08
N ASN A 290 12.24 -5.89 2.85
CA ASN A 290 11.32 -6.14 3.95
C ASN A 290 12.08 -6.43 5.24
N TRP A 291 11.61 -5.85 6.34
CA TRP A 291 12.01 -6.16 7.71
C TRP A 291 10.78 -6.65 8.49
N PRO A 292 10.47 -7.95 8.51
CA PRO A 292 9.37 -8.46 9.32
C PRO A 292 9.80 -8.69 10.78
N GLN A 293 8.84 -9.06 11.62
CA GLN A 293 9.02 -9.45 13.02
C GLN A 293 9.72 -8.40 13.90
N LEU A 294 9.51 -7.12 13.62
CA LEU A 294 10.14 -6.03 14.34
C LEU A 294 9.50 -5.84 15.73
N LYS A 295 10.32 -5.59 16.75
CA LYS A 295 9.85 -5.17 18.08
C LYS A 295 9.46 -3.70 18.04
N ILE A 296 8.26 -3.39 18.51
CA ILE A 296 7.74 -2.02 18.55
C ILE A 296 7.52 -1.58 20.00
N SER A 297 8.03 -0.40 20.34
CA SER A 297 7.82 0.25 21.64
C SER A 297 7.67 1.76 21.46
N GLY A 298 7.43 2.50 22.53
CA GLY A 298 7.36 3.96 22.50
C GLY A 298 6.04 4.51 23.01
N SER A 299 5.55 5.58 22.39
CA SER A 299 4.36 6.29 22.85
C SER A 299 3.32 6.46 21.74
N LEU A 300 2.04 6.39 22.15
CA LEU A 300 0.90 6.51 21.26
C LEU A 300 -0.18 7.39 21.90
N MET A 301 -0.73 8.30 21.11
CA MET A 301 -1.89 9.12 21.44
C MET A 301 -2.86 9.12 20.26
N VAL A 302 -4.13 8.85 20.57
CA VAL A 302 -5.23 8.84 19.60
C VAL A 302 -6.35 9.69 20.16
N GLU A 303 -6.76 10.73 19.44
CA GLU A 303 -7.80 11.70 19.84
C GLU A 303 -7.61 12.25 21.27
N GLY A 304 -6.38 12.69 21.57
CA GLY A 304 -5.98 13.24 22.87
C GLY A 304 -5.85 12.20 23.99
N LYS A 305 -6.14 10.91 23.71
CA LYS A 305 -6.03 9.83 24.69
C LYS A 305 -4.70 9.11 24.53
N ARG A 306 -3.95 9.01 25.63
CA ARG A 306 -2.69 8.27 25.68
C ARG A 306 -2.95 6.78 25.87
N TYR A 307 -2.28 5.96 25.06
CA TYR A 307 -2.26 4.52 25.19
C TYR A 307 -0.84 4.09 25.55
N GLN A 308 -0.70 3.28 26.60
CA GLN A 308 0.60 2.73 26.96
C GLN A 308 0.84 1.46 26.16
N ILE A 309 1.90 1.45 25.36
CA ILE A 309 2.32 0.25 24.62
C ILE A 309 2.98 -0.70 25.61
N THR A 310 2.51 -1.95 25.66
CA THR A 310 3.07 -3.01 26.50
C THR A 310 3.86 -4.02 25.69
N ALA A 311 3.49 -4.22 24.42
CA ALA A 311 4.23 -5.01 23.45
C ALA A 311 3.79 -4.59 22.03
N GLY A 312 4.63 -4.84 21.04
CA GLY A 312 4.25 -4.65 19.64
C GLY A 312 5.15 -5.43 18.70
N THR A 313 4.54 -5.90 17.62
CA THR A 313 5.24 -6.52 16.48
C THR A 313 4.91 -5.73 15.22
N GLY A 314 5.85 -5.65 14.27
CA GLY A 314 5.61 -4.93 13.03
C GLY A 314 6.49 -5.35 11.87
N THR A 315 6.24 -4.72 10.73
CA THR A 315 6.97 -4.93 9.50
C THR A 315 7.29 -3.56 8.89
N ILE A 316 8.53 -3.38 8.45
CA ILE A 316 8.90 -2.29 7.54
C ILE A 316 9.00 -2.84 6.12
N VAL A 317 8.46 -2.10 5.16
CA VAL A 317 8.63 -2.33 3.73
C VAL A 317 9.22 -1.08 3.10
N HIS A 318 10.33 -1.24 2.39
CA HIS A 318 10.88 -0.23 1.50
C HIS A 318 10.70 -0.70 0.07
N GLN A 319 9.96 0.06 -0.73
CA GLN A 319 9.62 -0.34 -2.09
C GLN A 319 9.81 0.84 -3.04
N ALA A 320 10.55 0.63 -4.13
CA ALA A 320 10.54 1.52 -5.27
C ALA A 320 9.76 0.87 -6.41
N MET A 321 8.79 1.61 -6.97
CA MET A 321 8.00 1.19 -8.12
C MET A 321 8.20 2.20 -9.26
N PRO A 322 9.35 2.15 -9.96
CA PRO A 322 9.56 2.97 -11.14
C PRO A 322 8.58 2.55 -12.24
N THR A 323 7.95 3.54 -12.85
CA THR A 323 7.00 3.32 -13.94
C THR A 323 7.65 3.71 -15.27
N SER A 324 8.64 2.94 -15.73
CA SER A 324 9.38 3.25 -16.96
C SER A 324 8.59 3.01 -18.25
N LEU A 325 8.85 3.82 -19.29
CA LEU A 325 8.43 3.54 -20.68
C LEU A 325 9.28 2.45 -21.35
N GLU A 326 10.37 2.03 -20.71
CA GLU A 326 11.23 0.93 -21.16
C GLU A 326 11.12 -0.25 -20.19
N ASN A 327 11.17 -1.47 -20.72
CA ASN A 327 11.11 -2.69 -19.95
C ASN A 327 12.52 -3.08 -19.50
N ALA A 328 12.65 -4.26 -18.91
CA ALA A 328 13.94 -4.63 -18.35
C ALA A 328 15.07 -4.82 -19.36
N ASP A 329 14.72 -5.05 -20.61
CA ASP A 329 15.67 -5.25 -21.71
C ASP A 329 15.91 -3.95 -22.50
N GLY A 330 15.42 -2.81 -22.01
CA GLY A 330 15.49 -1.52 -22.70
C GLY A 330 14.56 -1.39 -23.91
N ALA A 331 13.62 -2.32 -24.09
CA ALA A 331 12.60 -2.24 -25.13
C ALA A 331 11.41 -1.40 -24.64
N VAL A 332 10.65 -0.80 -25.57
CA VAL A 332 9.42 -0.07 -25.20
C VAL A 332 8.49 -0.99 -24.41
N ASN A 333 8.11 -0.53 -23.21
CA ASN A 333 7.23 -1.22 -22.29
C ASN A 333 5.80 -0.73 -22.49
N PRO A 334 4.81 -1.62 -22.61
CA PRO A 334 3.43 -1.21 -22.75
C PRO A 334 2.97 -0.28 -21.63
N ILE A 335 2.28 0.81 -21.98
CA ILE A 335 1.58 1.65 -21.00
C ILE A 335 0.29 0.89 -20.59
N PRO A 336 0.10 0.59 -19.28
CA PRO A 336 -1.14 -0.01 -18.79
C PRO A 336 -2.33 0.82 -19.29
N TYR A 337 -3.40 0.18 -19.74
CA TYR A 337 -4.59 0.79 -20.36
C TYR A 337 -4.48 1.26 -21.83
N LEU A 338 -3.29 1.38 -22.40
CA LEU A 338 -3.11 1.73 -23.83
C LEU A 338 -2.65 0.54 -24.69
N GLU A 339 -1.90 -0.41 -24.11
CA GLU A 339 -1.33 -1.56 -24.84
C GLU A 339 -1.67 -2.92 -24.24
N ASP A 340 -1.80 -3.05 -22.92
CA ASP A 340 -2.58 -4.14 -22.32
C ASP A 340 -4.02 -3.64 -22.15
N PRO A 341 -4.97 -4.07 -23.00
CA PRO A 341 -6.35 -3.59 -22.93
C PRO A 341 -7.05 -4.05 -21.66
N ARG A 342 -6.44 -4.94 -20.86
CA ARG A 342 -7.00 -5.42 -19.61
C ARG A 342 -6.67 -4.40 -18.51
N PRO A 343 -7.67 -3.72 -17.92
CA PRO A 343 -7.42 -2.75 -16.87
C PRO A 343 -6.79 -3.45 -15.67
N PHE A 344 -5.81 -2.80 -15.04
CA PHE A 344 -5.42 -3.14 -13.68
C PHE A 344 -6.58 -2.71 -12.75
N VAL A 345 -7.18 -3.65 -12.03
CA VAL A 345 -8.40 -3.44 -11.23
C VAL A 345 -8.10 -3.43 -9.73
N GLY A 346 -6.90 -3.82 -9.32
CA GLY A 346 -6.50 -3.73 -7.92
C GLY A 346 -5.51 -4.81 -7.48
N TRP A 347 -5.05 -4.71 -6.25
CA TRP A 347 -4.25 -5.74 -5.59
C TRP A 347 -4.76 -5.96 -4.16
N ALA A 348 -4.39 -7.10 -3.60
CA ALA A 348 -4.41 -7.33 -2.18
C ALA A 348 -2.99 -7.69 -1.75
N TRP A 349 -2.37 -6.89 -0.88
CA TRP A 349 -1.04 -7.15 -0.32
C TRP A 349 -1.15 -7.69 1.10
N GLN A 350 -0.25 -8.59 1.49
CA GLN A 350 -0.26 -9.27 2.79
C GLN A 350 1.12 -9.20 3.42
N TRP A 351 1.15 -8.85 4.71
CA TRP A 351 2.33 -8.92 5.56
C TRP A 351 1.95 -9.62 6.86
N PHE A 352 2.48 -10.82 7.10
CA PHE A 352 2.21 -11.60 8.31
C PHE A 352 3.47 -11.82 9.14
N ASN A 353 3.32 -11.66 10.44
CA ASN A 353 4.26 -12.02 11.49
C ASN A 353 3.63 -13.15 12.32
N PHE A 354 4.21 -14.33 12.25
CA PHE A 354 3.71 -15.53 12.93
C PHE A 354 4.27 -15.70 14.34
N ASP A 355 3.53 -16.42 15.19
CA ASP A 355 3.87 -16.64 16.60
C ASP A 355 5.18 -17.44 16.78
N ASN A 356 5.55 -18.23 15.79
CA ASN A 356 6.81 -18.97 15.76
C ASN A 356 8.01 -18.14 15.23
N LYS A 357 7.82 -16.83 15.02
CA LYS A 357 8.80 -15.86 14.46
C LYS A 357 9.05 -15.97 12.96
N ASP A 358 8.30 -16.81 12.24
CA ASP A 358 8.33 -16.80 10.78
C ASP A 358 7.54 -15.62 10.22
N ALA A 359 7.73 -15.30 8.95
CA ALA A 359 7.00 -14.23 8.28
C ALA A 359 6.56 -14.64 6.88
N ALA A 360 5.46 -14.04 6.40
CA ALA A 360 5.03 -14.17 5.01
C ALA A 360 4.67 -12.82 4.42
N ILE A 361 5.15 -12.57 3.20
CA ILE A 361 4.89 -11.33 2.47
C ILE A 361 4.56 -11.67 1.03
N PHE A 362 3.38 -11.29 0.58
CA PHE A 362 2.88 -11.66 -0.75
C PHE A 362 1.74 -10.76 -1.20
N ALA A 363 1.42 -10.84 -2.48
CA ALA A 363 0.31 -10.10 -3.04
C ALA A 363 -0.46 -10.92 -4.07
N GLY A 364 -1.76 -10.66 -4.17
CA GLY A 364 -2.60 -11.07 -5.29
C GLY A 364 -2.99 -9.85 -6.12
N VAL A 365 -3.10 -10.00 -7.43
CA VAL A 365 -3.48 -8.90 -8.35
C VAL A 365 -4.71 -9.24 -9.16
N ASN A 366 -5.63 -8.27 -9.24
CA ASN A 366 -6.79 -8.28 -10.11
C ASN A 366 -6.44 -7.60 -11.44
N ILE A 367 -6.47 -8.39 -12.51
CA ILE A 367 -6.27 -7.92 -13.88
C ILE A 367 -7.59 -8.16 -14.63
N ASN A 368 -7.97 -7.21 -15.48
CA ASN A 368 -9.16 -7.22 -16.32
C ASN A 368 -10.48 -7.00 -15.56
N ASN A 369 -10.83 -7.91 -14.66
CA ASN A 369 -12.06 -7.87 -13.88
C ASN A 369 -11.76 -8.08 -12.41
N PHE A 370 -12.59 -7.48 -11.55
CA PHE A 370 -12.57 -7.80 -10.13
C PHE A 370 -12.90 -9.29 -9.93
N SER A 371 -11.98 -10.01 -9.32
CA SER A 371 -12.13 -11.38 -8.83
C SER A 371 -11.98 -11.38 -7.32
N ILE A 372 -12.82 -12.18 -6.66
CA ILE A 372 -12.64 -12.51 -5.24
C ILE A 372 -11.56 -13.58 -5.04
N ASN A 373 -11.19 -14.31 -6.10
CA ASN A 373 -10.14 -15.33 -6.05
C ASN A 373 -8.91 -14.82 -6.81
N LEU A 374 -7.85 -14.54 -6.08
CA LEU A 374 -6.58 -14.07 -6.62
C LEU A 374 -5.57 -15.21 -6.58
N VAL A 375 -4.76 -15.30 -7.63
CA VAL A 375 -3.55 -16.13 -7.63
C VAL A 375 -2.39 -15.21 -7.27
N PRO A 376 -1.64 -15.47 -6.19
CA PRO A 376 -0.49 -14.66 -5.85
C PRO A 376 0.61 -14.88 -6.91
N PRO A 377 1.01 -13.87 -7.70
CA PRO A 377 2.01 -14.07 -8.74
C PRO A 377 3.43 -14.09 -8.16
N PHE A 378 3.61 -13.54 -6.97
CA PHE A 378 4.88 -13.43 -6.26
C PHE A 378 4.62 -13.33 -4.75
N GLY A 379 5.59 -13.78 -3.96
CA GLY A 379 5.51 -13.80 -2.51
C GLY A 379 6.62 -14.64 -1.91
N VAL A 380 6.81 -14.53 -0.60
CA VAL A 380 7.84 -15.27 0.13
C VAL A 380 7.32 -15.73 1.50
N TYR A 381 7.86 -16.87 1.95
CA TYR A 381 7.87 -17.29 3.35
C TYR A 381 9.30 -17.16 3.87
N ALA A 382 9.48 -16.54 5.03
CA ALA A 382 10.80 -16.30 5.62
C ALA A 382 10.87 -16.92 7.02
N THR A 383 11.94 -17.67 7.27
CA THR A 383 12.28 -18.24 8.58
C THR A 383 13.61 -17.69 9.05
N ILE A 384 13.91 -17.74 10.34
CA ILE A 384 15.23 -17.36 10.86
C ILE A 384 16.13 -18.61 10.91
N ASP A 385 17.32 -18.51 10.30
CA ASP A 385 18.35 -19.55 10.31
C ASP A 385 19.72 -18.89 10.52
N ASP A 386 20.44 -19.31 11.56
CA ASP A 386 21.76 -18.78 11.95
C ASP A 386 21.85 -17.23 11.98
N GLY A 387 20.85 -16.60 12.61
CA GLY A 387 20.79 -15.15 12.77
C GLY A 387 20.52 -14.35 11.49
N LYS A 388 19.98 -15.01 10.46
CA LYS A 388 19.61 -14.40 9.17
C LYS A 388 18.28 -14.92 8.68
N TRP A 389 17.65 -14.17 7.77
CA TRP A 389 16.48 -14.65 7.06
C TRP A 389 16.84 -15.70 6.01
N LYS A 390 16.18 -16.85 6.10
CA LYS A 390 16.10 -17.85 5.04
C LYS A 390 14.76 -17.67 4.32
N VAL A 391 14.82 -17.20 3.07
CA VAL A 391 13.65 -16.84 2.28
C VAL A 391 13.33 -17.93 1.27
N THR A 392 12.07 -18.38 1.28
CA THR A 392 11.51 -19.33 0.31
C THR A 392 10.48 -18.61 -0.54
N SER A 393 10.75 -18.43 -1.83
CA SER A 393 9.81 -17.81 -2.76
C SER A 393 8.61 -18.71 -3.03
N PHE A 394 7.43 -18.12 -3.18
CA PHE A 394 6.26 -18.83 -3.65
C PHE A 394 6.43 -19.21 -5.12
N PRO A 395 5.89 -20.37 -5.55
CA PRO A 395 5.89 -20.73 -6.96
C PRO A 395 5.17 -19.66 -7.80
N THR A 396 5.86 -19.08 -8.79
CA THR A 396 5.29 -18.03 -9.66
C THR A 396 4.23 -18.60 -10.61
N ALA A 397 3.30 -17.76 -11.05
CA ALA A 397 2.08 -18.09 -11.83
C ALA A 397 2.21 -19.00 -13.08
N SER A 398 3.41 -19.34 -13.55
CA SER A 398 3.64 -20.42 -14.53
C SER A 398 3.40 -21.83 -13.95
N THR A 399 3.29 -21.97 -12.63
CA THR A 399 2.99 -23.19 -11.86
C THR A 399 2.58 -22.74 -10.45
N PRO A 400 1.30 -22.82 -10.02
CA PRO A 400 0.73 -24.12 -9.60
C PRO A 400 -0.81 -24.24 -9.69
N GLN A 401 -1.31 -25.46 -9.87
CA GLN A 401 -2.68 -25.78 -9.46
C GLN A 401 -2.72 -25.77 -7.93
N GLY A 402 -3.31 -24.75 -7.28
CA GLY A 402 -3.68 -24.84 -5.86
C GLY A 402 -3.51 -23.58 -4.99
N SER A 403 -2.55 -22.69 -5.26
CA SER A 403 -2.38 -21.48 -4.43
C SER A 403 -3.46 -20.43 -4.71
N SER A 404 -4.03 -19.83 -3.66
CA SER A 404 -5.09 -18.84 -3.79
C SER A 404 -5.19 -17.90 -2.59
N ILE A 405 -5.66 -16.69 -2.87
CA ILE A 405 -6.18 -15.72 -1.90
C ILE A 405 -7.65 -15.50 -2.24
N MET A 406 -8.54 -15.86 -1.33
CA MET A 406 -9.98 -15.64 -1.49
C MET A 406 -10.43 -14.48 -0.60
N LEU A 407 -10.83 -13.38 -1.22
CA LEU A 407 -11.36 -12.19 -0.59
C LEU A 407 -12.80 -12.41 -0.13
N GLY A 408 -13.12 -12.00 1.08
CA GLY A 408 -14.44 -12.18 1.70
C GLY A 408 -14.87 -10.99 2.55
N ASP A 409 -16.14 -11.07 2.99
CA ASP A 409 -16.79 -10.12 3.90
C ASP A 409 -16.50 -8.65 3.57
N PHE A 410 -17.12 -8.16 2.50
CA PHE A 410 -16.84 -6.83 1.98
C PHE A 410 -17.60 -5.73 2.73
N HIS A 411 -16.89 -4.64 3.01
CA HIS A 411 -17.42 -3.41 3.56
C HIS A 411 -17.39 -2.29 2.52
N VAL A 412 -18.51 -1.56 2.40
CA VAL A 412 -18.59 -0.39 1.52
C VAL A 412 -18.25 0.85 2.32
N ASN A 413 -17.04 1.37 2.10
CA ASN A 413 -16.57 2.58 2.76
C ASN A 413 -16.82 3.79 1.84
N PRO A 414 -17.48 4.86 2.34
CA PRO A 414 -17.68 6.06 1.56
C PRO A 414 -16.34 6.76 1.37
N THR A 415 -16.13 7.38 0.20
CA THR A 415 -15.02 8.33 0.04
C THR A 415 -15.10 9.46 1.06
N VAL A 416 -13.93 10.03 1.35
CA VAL A 416 -13.76 11.30 2.06
C VAL A 416 -14.16 12.51 1.19
N ALA A 417 -14.90 12.32 0.08
CA ALA A 417 -15.28 13.41 -0.82
C ALA A 417 -16.58 14.12 -0.36
N SER A 418 -16.60 15.44 -0.57
CA SER A 418 -17.59 16.40 -0.05
C SER A 418 -19.00 16.27 -0.62
N GLN A 419 -19.28 15.43 -1.61
CA GLN A 419 -20.56 15.54 -2.31
C GLN A 419 -21.65 14.70 -1.64
N PRO A 420 -22.65 15.30 -0.94
CA PRO A 420 -23.91 14.62 -0.70
C PRO A 420 -24.61 14.36 -2.04
N GLY A 421 -24.79 13.09 -2.39
CA GLY A 421 -25.43 12.69 -3.64
C GLY A 421 -25.50 11.17 -3.79
N PRO A 422 -26.31 10.65 -4.71
CA PRO A 422 -26.36 9.22 -5.05
C PRO A 422 -25.06 8.69 -5.67
N ASP A 423 -24.16 9.57 -6.11
CA ASP A 423 -22.93 9.25 -6.88
C ASP A 423 -21.65 9.35 -6.06
N ARG A 424 -21.72 9.20 -4.72
CA ARG A 424 -20.52 9.20 -3.87
C ARG A 424 -19.60 8.04 -4.27
N PRO A 425 -18.33 8.30 -4.60
CA PRO A 425 -17.41 7.21 -4.82
C PRO A 425 -17.29 6.39 -3.55
N SER A 426 -17.30 5.09 -3.69
CA SER A 426 -17.23 4.14 -2.58
C SER A 426 -16.22 3.07 -2.97
N ALA A 427 -15.46 2.59 -2.00
CA ALA A 427 -14.60 1.43 -2.21
C ALA A 427 -15.16 0.25 -1.46
N ILE A 428 -15.07 -0.90 -2.12
CA ILE A 428 -15.42 -2.19 -1.57
C ILE A 428 -14.16 -2.78 -0.94
N MET A 429 -14.07 -2.81 0.39
CA MET A 429 -12.89 -3.32 1.08
C MET A 429 -13.18 -4.71 1.66
N PRO A 430 -12.38 -5.75 1.34
CA PRO A 430 -12.48 -7.02 2.03
C PRO A 430 -12.12 -6.84 3.50
N THR A 431 -12.77 -7.61 4.37
CA THR A 431 -12.43 -7.68 5.80
C THR A 431 -12.03 -9.08 6.23
N THR A 432 -12.17 -10.05 5.32
CA THR A 432 -11.65 -11.41 5.50
C THR A 432 -10.91 -11.87 4.25
N TRP A 433 -9.90 -12.70 4.48
CA TRP A 433 -9.09 -13.31 3.43
C TRP A 433 -8.86 -14.76 3.81
N LYS A 434 -9.11 -15.68 2.89
CA LYS A 434 -8.77 -17.09 3.05
C LYS A 434 -7.57 -17.43 2.17
N TYR A 435 -6.64 -18.19 2.70
CA TYR A 435 -5.38 -18.53 2.05
C TYR A 435 -5.23 -20.02 1.89
N LEU A 436 -4.71 -20.41 0.75
CA LEU A 436 -3.98 -21.65 0.56
C LEU A 436 -2.74 -21.30 -0.25
N ILE A 437 -1.56 -21.40 0.34
CA ILE A 437 -0.29 -21.09 -0.30
C ILE A 437 0.58 -22.33 -0.22
N LEU A 438 0.95 -22.87 -1.37
CA LEU A 438 1.74 -24.09 -1.49
C LEU A 438 3.21 -23.77 -1.76
N GLY A 439 4.12 -24.55 -1.16
CA GLY A 439 5.55 -24.56 -1.50
C GLY A 439 5.90 -25.57 -2.59
N ASP A 440 7.19 -25.72 -2.88
CA ASP A 440 7.71 -26.52 -4.00
C ASP A 440 7.27 -27.99 -4.03
N ASN A 441 6.97 -28.58 -2.87
CA ASN A 441 6.50 -29.97 -2.74
C ASN A 441 4.97 -30.09 -2.59
N SER A 442 4.22 -29.06 -2.98
CA SER A 442 2.77 -28.97 -2.77
C SER A 442 2.33 -29.06 -1.29
N GLN A 443 3.26 -28.88 -0.36
CA GLN A 443 2.94 -28.75 1.06
C GLN A 443 2.48 -27.31 1.36
N PRO A 444 1.45 -27.11 2.19
CA PRO A 444 1.03 -25.78 2.59
C PRO A 444 2.13 -25.05 3.35
N LEU A 445 2.51 -23.87 2.86
CA LEU A 445 3.29 -22.87 3.62
C LEU A 445 2.33 -21.98 4.44
N LEU A 446 1.15 -21.71 3.90
CA LEU A 446 0.04 -21.08 4.62
C LEU A 446 -1.26 -21.79 4.24
N ASP A 447 -2.06 -22.16 5.23
CA ASP A 447 -3.47 -22.55 5.07
C ASP A 447 -4.23 -21.97 6.26
N GLY A 448 -5.20 -21.11 5.99
CA GLY A 448 -5.85 -20.36 7.05
C GLY A 448 -6.73 -19.23 6.56
N PHE A 449 -7.07 -18.34 7.48
CA PHE A 449 -7.78 -17.11 7.16
C PHE A 449 -7.27 -15.95 8.01
N ALA A 450 -7.26 -14.75 7.43
CA ALA A 450 -7.07 -13.49 8.13
C ALA A 450 -8.40 -12.77 8.30
N SER A 451 -8.61 -12.20 9.49
CA SER A 451 -9.76 -11.37 9.81
C SER A 451 -9.30 -9.99 10.26
N ALA A 452 -9.85 -8.95 9.65
CA ALA A 452 -9.58 -7.58 10.04
C ALA A 452 -10.11 -7.28 11.44
N TRP A 453 -9.38 -6.45 12.18
CA TRP A 453 -9.81 -5.97 13.50
C TRP A 453 -10.95 -4.94 13.41
N ALA A 454 -11.12 -4.30 12.25
CA ALA A 454 -12.17 -3.31 12.00
C ALA A 454 -12.67 -3.36 10.55
N GLY A 455 -13.89 -2.89 10.32
CA GLY A 455 -14.51 -2.89 8.99
C GLY A 455 -14.17 -1.69 8.09
N ASP A 456 -13.49 -0.67 8.62
CA ASP A 456 -13.08 0.51 7.85
C ASP A 456 -11.56 0.64 7.79
N GLY A 457 -10.97 0.23 6.66
CA GLY A 457 -9.55 0.41 6.35
C GLY A 457 -9.27 1.49 5.31
N ALA A 458 -10.29 2.09 4.69
CA ALA A 458 -10.12 2.99 3.55
C ALA A 458 -9.28 4.26 3.88
N ILE A 459 -8.36 4.66 3.01
CA ILE A 459 -7.48 5.81 3.08
C ILE A 459 -7.35 6.41 1.66
N ASN A 460 -7.18 7.72 1.55
CA ASN A 460 -6.84 8.38 0.29
C ASN A 460 -5.34 8.56 0.17
N ILE A 461 -4.76 8.20 -0.98
CA ILE A 461 -3.35 8.53 -1.29
C ILE A 461 -3.23 9.91 -1.93
N ASN A 462 -2.01 10.29 -2.32
CA ASN A 462 -1.64 11.62 -2.79
C ASN A 462 -2.47 12.12 -3.97
N ASP A 463 -2.80 11.22 -4.89
CA ASP A 463 -3.61 11.48 -6.09
C ASP A 463 -5.11 11.36 -5.85
N TRP A 464 -5.52 11.21 -4.58
CA TRP A 464 -6.89 11.03 -4.12
C TRP A 464 -7.55 9.70 -4.51
N SER A 465 -6.81 8.73 -5.06
CA SER A 465 -7.31 7.36 -5.19
C SER A 465 -7.45 6.68 -3.82
N MET A 466 -8.27 5.63 -3.75
CA MET A 466 -8.58 4.92 -2.51
C MET A 466 -7.95 3.54 -2.43
N PHE A 467 -7.47 3.22 -1.23
CA PHE A 467 -7.03 1.89 -0.84
C PHE A 467 -7.36 1.65 0.63
N SER A 468 -7.19 0.43 1.13
CA SER A 468 -7.31 0.13 2.55
C SER A 468 -6.12 -0.61 3.07
N GLU A 469 -5.78 -0.32 4.32
CA GLU A 469 -4.75 -0.98 5.09
C GLU A 469 -5.37 -1.44 6.41
N LEU A 470 -5.48 -2.74 6.64
CA LEU A 470 -6.19 -3.29 7.78
C LEU A 470 -5.28 -4.18 8.63
N PRO A 471 -5.14 -3.91 9.95
CA PRO A 471 -4.56 -4.88 10.85
C PRO A 471 -5.48 -6.10 10.93
N VAL A 472 -4.87 -7.27 10.90
CA VAL A 472 -5.55 -8.56 10.89
C VAL A 472 -4.97 -9.49 11.94
N THR A 473 -5.80 -10.42 12.40
CA THR A 473 -5.33 -11.65 13.03
C THR A 473 -5.38 -12.76 11.98
N TYR A 474 -4.31 -13.54 11.87
CA TYR A 474 -4.24 -14.73 11.05
C TYR A 474 -4.46 -15.97 11.91
N TYR A 475 -5.32 -16.87 11.43
CA TYR A 475 -5.61 -18.15 12.05
C TYR A 475 -5.30 -19.28 11.08
N SER A 476 -4.45 -20.20 11.50
CA SER A 476 -4.13 -21.39 10.73
C SER A 476 -5.28 -22.39 10.73
N SER A 477 -5.53 -23.02 9.57
CA SER A 477 -6.39 -24.20 9.44
C SER A 477 -5.66 -25.50 9.83
N ASP A 478 -4.33 -25.50 9.78
CA ASP A 478 -3.48 -26.66 10.11
C ASP A 478 -2.82 -26.43 11.49
N PRO A 479 -3.03 -27.31 12.48
CA PRO A 479 -2.43 -27.16 13.80
C PRO A 479 -0.89 -27.23 13.81
N ASN A 480 -0.26 -27.65 12.71
CA ASN A 480 1.20 -27.66 12.56
C ASN A 480 1.76 -26.34 11.99
N LEU A 481 0.88 -25.45 11.51
CA LEU A 481 1.26 -24.12 11.04
C LEU A 481 0.90 -23.07 12.10
N PRO A 482 1.69 -21.99 12.22
CA PRO A 482 1.51 -21.01 13.29
C PRO A 482 0.33 -20.07 13.01
N ASP A 483 -0.32 -19.61 14.08
CA ASP A 483 -1.16 -18.41 14.05
C ASP A 483 -0.26 -17.16 13.97
N GLY A 484 -0.89 -15.99 13.79
CA GLY A 484 -0.13 -14.75 13.80
C GLY A 484 -0.97 -13.49 13.70
N VAL A 485 -0.28 -12.39 13.46
CA VAL A 485 -0.87 -11.08 13.21
C VAL A 485 -0.24 -10.44 11.98
N GLY A 486 -0.88 -9.41 11.45
CA GLY A 486 -0.31 -8.73 10.31
C GLY A 486 -1.20 -7.64 9.77
N TYR A 487 -1.01 -7.39 8.49
CA TYR A 487 -1.70 -6.39 7.71
C TYR A 487 -2.13 -6.92 6.35
N CYS A 488 -3.34 -6.55 5.96
CA CYS A 488 -3.87 -6.78 4.63
C CYS A 488 -4.17 -5.44 3.97
N GLU A 489 -3.40 -5.14 2.92
CA GLU A 489 -3.63 -4.03 2.02
C GLU A 489 -4.62 -4.44 0.93
N SER A 490 -5.39 -3.49 0.43
CA SER A 490 -6.37 -3.68 -0.63
C SER A 490 -6.54 -2.39 -1.44
N PHE A 491 -6.08 -2.40 -2.71
CA PHE A 491 -6.11 -1.26 -3.62
C PHE A 491 -7.03 -1.53 -4.82
N GLY A 492 -7.61 -0.48 -5.40
CA GLY A 492 -8.29 -0.55 -6.71
C GLY A 492 -9.77 -0.94 -6.65
N PHE A 493 -10.33 -1.13 -5.45
CA PHE A 493 -11.75 -1.44 -5.28
C PHE A 493 -12.68 -0.22 -5.37
N GLU A 494 -12.21 0.87 -5.97
CA GLU A 494 -12.98 2.04 -6.40
C GLU A 494 -13.22 1.97 -7.92
N SER A 495 -14.34 2.51 -8.39
CA SER A 495 -14.58 2.64 -9.83
C SER A 495 -13.57 3.60 -10.49
N THR A 496 -12.89 3.13 -11.54
CA THR A 496 -11.94 3.93 -12.33
C THR A 496 -12.60 5.17 -12.95
N ILE A 497 -13.88 5.08 -13.33
CA ILE A 497 -14.67 6.21 -13.83
C ILE A 497 -14.85 7.26 -12.74
N GLN A 498 -15.23 6.84 -11.53
CA GLN A 498 -15.43 7.76 -10.40
C GLN A 498 -14.12 8.46 -9.99
N TYR A 499 -13.00 7.72 -9.99
CA TYR A 499 -11.68 8.32 -9.79
C TYR A 499 -11.37 9.34 -10.89
N THR A 500 -11.56 8.96 -12.16
CA THR A 500 -11.28 9.83 -13.31
C THR A 500 -12.10 11.12 -13.25
N ASP A 501 -13.40 11.03 -12.99
CA ASP A 501 -14.28 12.20 -12.89
C ASP A 501 -13.85 13.14 -11.76
N ARG A 502 -13.51 12.57 -10.59
CA ARG A 502 -13.00 13.34 -9.44
C ARG A 502 -11.67 14.02 -9.78
N GLY A 503 -10.71 13.28 -10.32
CA GLY A 503 -9.41 13.83 -10.73
C GLY A 503 -9.57 14.95 -11.74
N LEU A 504 -10.39 14.75 -12.79
CA LEU A 504 -10.67 15.79 -13.79
C LEU A 504 -11.37 17.02 -13.20
N GLN A 505 -12.29 16.83 -12.24
CA GLN A 505 -12.89 17.96 -11.54
C GLN A 505 -11.84 18.77 -10.80
N MET A 506 -10.96 18.11 -10.03
CA MET A 506 -9.86 18.77 -9.31
C MET A 506 -8.93 19.53 -10.25
N LEU A 507 -8.54 18.91 -11.37
CA LEU A 507 -7.67 19.56 -12.36
C LEU A 507 -8.34 20.79 -13.00
N ARG A 508 -9.67 20.76 -13.23
CA ARG A 508 -10.41 21.88 -13.82
C ARG A 508 -10.65 23.03 -12.85
N THR A 509 -10.92 22.74 -11.58
CA THR A 509 -11.27 23.75 -10.57
C THR A 509 -10.06 24.24 -9.79
N GLY A 510 -8.98 23.47 -9.74
CA GLY A 510 -7.84 23.71 -8.85
C GLY A 510 -8.18 23.52 -7.37
N GLN A 511 -9.29 22.84 -7.06
CA GLN A 511 -9.74 22.60 -5.68
C GLN A 511 -9.73 21.11 -5.34
N VAL A 512 -9.36 20.80 -4.10
CA VAL A 512 -9.48 19.45 -3.55
C VAL A 512 -10.87 19.24 -2.93
N PRO A 513 -11.42 18.02 -2.93
CA PRO A 513 -12.67 17.72 -2.22
C PRO A 513 -12.51 17.93 -0.71
N GLU A 514 -13.47 18.60 -0.06
CA GLU A 514 -13.51 18.66 1.42
C GLU A 514 -14.17 17.40 2.01
N PRO A 515 -13.86 16.97 3.25
CA PRO A 515 -14.60 15.90 3.91
C PRO A 515 -16.05 16.30 4.22
N SER A 516 -17.05 15.47 3.87
CA SER A 516 -18.46 15.70 4.32
C SER A 516 -18.79 14.96 5.63
N SER A 517 -19.67 15.53 6.45
CA SER A 517 -20.09 15.02 7.77
C SER A 517 -21.23 14.00 7.75
N ASP A 518 -21.88 13.74 6.62
CA ASP A 518 -23.19 13.07 6.61
C ASP A 518 -23.15 11.63 6.06
N SER A 519 -23.69 10.66 6.80
CA SER A 519 -23.74 9.23 6.42
C SER A 519 -25.14 8.76 5.96
N LYS A 520 -25.23 8.06 4.81
CA LYS A 520 -26.45 7.31 4.35
C LYS A 520 -26.38 5.81 4.69
N SER A 521 -27.46 5.04 4.49
CA SER A 521 -27.53 3.60 4.82
C SER A 521 -26.74 2.68 3.84
N PHE A 522 -26.36 1.47 4.29
CA PHE A 522 -25.56 0.50 3.52
C PHE A 522 -26.21 0.00 2.22
N LEU A 523 -27.52 -0.25 2.24
CA LEU A 523 -28.28 -0.78 1.09
C LEU A 523 -28.38 0.23 -0.06
N GLU A 524 -28.46 1.52 0.26
CA GLU A 524 -28.44 2.60 -0.73
C GLU A 524 -27.06 2.76 -1.37
N ARG A 525 -25.98 2.37 -0.68
CA ARG A 525 -24.58 2.47 -1.16
C ARG A 525 -24.18 1.31 -2.08
N LEU A 526 -24.70 0.11 -1.84
CA LEU A 526 -24.33 -1.08 -2.61
C LEU A 526 -24.90 -1.05 -4.04
N LEU A 527 -26.08 -0.44 -4.21
CA LEU A 527 -26.77 -0.34 -5.51
C LEU A 527 -26.16 0.67 -6.49
N SER A 528 -25.32 1.61 -6.02
CA SER A 528 -24.66 2.59 -6.89
C SER A 528 -23.37 2.08 -7.52
N ILE A 529 -22.70 1.09 -6.89
CA ILE A 529 -21.41 0.55 -7.36
C ILE A 529 -21.58 -0.40 -8.56
N PHE A 530 -22.71 -1.08 -8.69
CA PHE A 530 -22.96 -2.08 -9.73
C PHE A 530 -23.78 -1.57 -10.93
N ARG A 531 -23.92 -0.25 -11.10
CA ARG A 531 -24.54 0.31 -12.32
C ARG A 531 -23.49 0.34 -13.45
N PHE A 532 -23.50 -0.71 -14.26
CA PHE A 532 -22.83 -0.76 -15.57
C PHE A 532 -23.58 0.07 -16.61
#